data_AF-A0A3E3JYS9-F1
#
_entry.id   AF-A0A3E3JYS9-F1
#
_cell.length_a   1.000
_cell.length_b   1.000
_cell.length_c   1.000
_cell.angle_alpha   90.00
_cell.angle_beta   90.00
_cell.angle_gamma   90.00
#
_symmetry.space_group_name_H-M   'P 1'
#
loop_
_entity.id
_entity.type
_entity.pdbx_description
1 polymer ?
#
loop_
_entity_poly.entity_id
_entity_poly.type
_entity_poly.pdbx_seq_one_letter_code
_entity_poly.pdbx_strand_id
1 'polypeptide(L)' 'MKIYDFTILELNYFRTYCNFTDDERTLFEYRAKQYPLEYCAELMNVSISTIKRLSRKVNNKIIRVC' A
#
# COMPACT_ATOMS: atom_id res chain seq x y z
N MET A 1 -9.56 -1.66 -1.18
CA MET A 1 -9.14 -2.48 -0.03
C MET A 1 -8.71 -1.56 1.10
N LYS A 2 -9.10 -1.88 2.33
CA LYS A 2 -8.74 -1.12 3.52
C LYS A 2 -7.56 -1.81 4.21
N ILE A 3 -6.34 -1.35 3.93
CA ILE A 3 -5.12 -1.98 4.45
C ILE A 3 -5.01 -1.82 5.98
N TYR A 4 -5.61 -0.77 6.54
CA TYR A 4 -5.63 -0.52 7.99
C TYR A 4 -6.52 -1.48 8.79
N ASP A 5 -7.35 -2.31 8.14
CA ASP A 5 -8.19 -3.29 8.83
C ASP A 5 -7.45 -4.60 9.12
N PHE A 6 -6.26 -4.81 8.53
CA PHE A 6 -5.46 -6.02 8.77
C PHE A 6 -4.74 -5.97 10.13
N THR A 7 -4.59 -7.14 10.74
CA THR A 7 -3.83 -7.34 11.98
C THR A 7 -2.34 -7.08 11.74
N ILE A 8 -1.60 -6.80 12.83
CA ILE A 8 -0.14 -6.61 12.77
C ILE A 8 0.56 -7.84 12.16
N LEU A 9 0.06 -9.05 12.45
CA LEU A 9 0.59 -10.30 11.90
C LEU A 9 0.43 -10.35 10.37
N GLU A 10 -0.76 -10.04 9.87
CA GLU A 10 -1.05 -9.99 8.43
C GLU A 10 -0.24 -8.89 7.74
N LEU A 11 -0.12 -7.71 8.34
CA LEU A 11 0.69 -6.63 7.79
C LEU A 11 2.17 -7.04 7.67
N ASN A 12 2.72 -7.71 8.69
CA ASN A 12 4.09 -8.22 8.66
C ASN A 12 4.26 -9.35 7.63
N TYR A 13 3.27 -10.21 7.47
CA TYR A 13 3.23 -11.21 6.42
C TYR A 13 3.28 -10.54 5.04
N PHE A 14 2.42 -9.56 4.75
CA PHE A 14 2.45 -8.85 3.47
C PHE A 14 3.76 -8.10 3.24
N ARG A 15 4.32 -7.44 4.26
CA ARG A 15 5.64 -6.76 4.16
C ARG A 15 6.78 -7.69 3.77
N THR A 16 6.69 -8.96 4.14
CA THR A 16 7.75 -9.96 3.97
C THR A 16 7.57 -10.71 2.65
N TYR A 17 6.33 -11.12 2.33
CA TYR A 17 6.05 -12.02 1.22
C TYR A 17 5.55 -11.31 -0.04
N CYS A 18 4.97 -10.10 0.07
CA CYS A 18 4.71 -9.30 -1.12
C CYS A 18 6.03 -8.69 -1.61
N ASN A 19 6.44 -9.05 -2.83
CA ASN A 19 7.60 -8.48 -3.50
C ASN A 19 7.33 -7.02 -3.94
N PHE A 20 7.18 -6.10 -2.99
CA PHE A 20 6.92 -4.68 -3.22
C PHE A 20 8.18 -3.94 -3.70
N THR A 21 8.02 -3.01 -4.63
CA THR A 21 9.05 -1.99 -4.90
C THR A 21 9.07 -0.96 -3.77
N ASP A 22 10.10 -0.12 -3.69
CA ASP A 22 10.23 0.88 -2.62
C ASP A 22 9.02 1.85 -2.56
N ASP A 23 8.53 2.29 -3.72
CA ASP A 23 7.31 3.11 -3.80
C ASP A 23 6.07 2.36 -3.28
N GLU A 24 5.91 1.09 -3.65
CA GLU A 24 4.79 0.26 -3.24
C GLU A 24 4.82 0.00 -1.73
N ARG A 25 6.00 -0.26 -1.18
CA ARG A 25 6.22 -0.44 0.26
C ARG A 25 5.88 0.85 1.00
N THR A 26 6.37 1.98 0.51
CA THR A 26 6.06 3.30 1.09
C THR A 26 4.57 3.58 1.11
N LEU A 27 3.88 3.36 -0.02
CA LEU A 27 2.43 3.50 -0.09
C LEU A 27 1.71 2.52 0.85
N PHE A 28 2.16 1.27 0.93
CA PHE A 28 1.59 0.27 1.83
C PHE A 28 1.66 0.72 3.29
N GLU A 29 2.81 1.24 3.75
CA GLU A 29 2.97 1.75 5.11
C GLU A 29 2.04 2.94 5.41
N TYR A 30 1.91 3.89 4.47
CA TYR A 30 0.98 5.01 4.65
C TYR A 30 -0.47 4.54 4.69
N ARG A 31 -0.84 3.56 3.87
CA ARG A 31 -2.19 3.00 3.86
C ARG A 31 -2.50 2.16 5.11
N ALA A 32 -1.50 1.50 5.70
CA ALA A 32 -1.62 0.81 6.99
C ALA A 32 -1.88 1.80 8.13
N LYS A 33 -1.34 3.03 8.05
CA LYS A 33 -1.63 4.15 8.98
C LYS A 33 -2.94 4.88 8.69
N GLN A 34 -3.80 4.33 7.83
CA GLN A 34 -5.09 4.92 7.44
C GLN A 34 -4.99 6.25 6.66
N TYR A 35 -3.83 6.60 6.10
CA TYR A 35 -3.72 7.84 5.32
C TYR A 35 -4.53 7.75 4.01
N PRO A 36 -5.29 8.82 3.65
CA PRO A 36 -6.03 8.87 2.40
C PRO A 36 -5.08 8.92 1.19
N LEU A 37 -5.54 8.48 0.02
CA LEU A 37 -4.68 8.37 -1.16
C LEU A 37 -4.18 9.73 -1.65
N GLU A 38 -5.01 10.75 -1.48
CA GLU A 38 -4.73 12.14 -1.80
C GLU A 38 -3.53 12.64 -0.97
N TYR A 39 -3.55 12.37 0.34
CA TYR A 39 -2.44 12.72 1.22
C TYR A 39 -1.18 11.89 0.92
N CYS A 40 -1.33 10.60 0.59
CA CYS A 40 -0.19 9.79 0.13
C CYS A 40 0.42 10.35 -1.16
N ALA A 41 -0.38 10.89 -2.08
CA ALA A 41 0.09 11.48 -3.33
C ALA A 41 0.93 12.74 -3.06
N GLU A 42 0.49 13.59 -2.14
CA GLU A 42 1.24 14.77 -1.67
C GLU A 42 2.56 14.37 -1.01
N LEU A 43 2.53 13.42 -0.06
CA LEU A 43 3.73 12.95 0.65
C LEU A 43 4.78 12.32 -0.28
N MET A 44 4.31 11.59 -1.30
CA MET A 44 5.20 10.95 -2.29
C MET A 44 5.55 11.88 -3.45
N ASN A 45 5.03 13.12 -3.47
CA ASN A 45 5.20 14.10 -4.55
C ASN A 45 4.85 13.52 -5.94
N VAL A 46 3.76 12.77 -6.02
CA VAL A 46 3.26 12.16 -7.26
C VAL A 46 1.83 12.57 -7.56
N SER A 47 1.42 12.46 -8.81
CA SER A 47 0.03 12.70 -9.18
C SER A 47 -0.93 11.66 -8.57
N ILE A 48 -2.19 12.07 -8.37
CA ILE A 48 -3.25 11.18 -7.88
C ILE A 48 -3.49 9.99 -8.84
N SER A 49 -3.28 10.15 -10.15
CA SER A 49 -3.41 9.03 -11.09
C SER A 49 -2.30 8.00 -10.88
N THR A 50 -1.07 8.45 -10.62
CA THR A 50 0.07 7.59 -10.27
C THR A 50 -0.20 6.81 -8.98
N ILE A 51 -0.65 7.48 -7.91
CA ILE A 51 -0.92 6.83 -6.62
C ILE A 51 -2.04 5.78 -6.73
N LYS A 52 -3.09 6.07 -7.53
CA LYS A 52 -4.19 5.13 -7.78
C LYS A 52 -3.70 3.88 -8.52
N ARG A 53 -2.81 4.05 -9.51
CA ARG A 53 -2.18 2.92 -10.21
C ARG A 53 -1.29 2.09 -9.27
N LEU A 54 -0.51 2.75 -8.42
CA LEU A 54 0.35 2.09 -7.43
C LEU A 54 -0.47 1.31 -6.39
N SER A 55 -1.56 1.92 -5.90
CA SER A 55 -2.52 1.28 -4.98
C SER A 55 -3.12 0.01 -5.58
N ARG A 56 -3.50 0.02 -6.87
CA ARG A 56 -3.96 -1.19 -7.56
C ARG A 56 -2.89 -2.28 -7.61
N LYS A 57 -1.62 -1.94 -7.88
CA LYS A 57 -0.51 -2.91 -7.88
C LYS A 57 -0.30 -3.53 -6.49
N VAL A 58 -0.28 -2.71 -5.44
CA VAL A 58 -0.16 -3.15 -4.04
C VAL A 58 -1.29 -4.12 -3.69
N ASN A 59 -2.54 -3.73 -3.97
CA ASN A 59 -3.71 -4.58 -3.69
C ASN A 59 -3.64 -5.91 -4.46
N ASN A 60 -3.24 -5.89 -5.73
CA ASN A 60 -3.11 -7.11 -6.54
C ASN A 60 -2.05 -8.06 -5.99
N LYS A 61 -0.96 -7.54 -5.40
CA LYS A 61 0.06 -8.37 -4.75
C LYS A 61 -0.48 -8.98 -3.47
N ILE A 62 -1.15 -8.20 -2.63
CA ILE A 62 -1.76 -8.71 -1.39
C ILE A 62 -2.79 -9.80 -1.70
N ILE A 63 -3.67 -9.59 -2.68
CA ILE A 63 -4.69 -10.57 -3.12
C ILE A 63 -4.07 -11.87 -3.64
N ARG A 64 -2.83 -11.86 -4.15
CA ARG A 64 -2.15 -13.07 -4.62
C ARG A 64 -1.51 -13.90 -3.49
N VAL A 65 -1.23 -13.26 -2.36
CA VAL A 65 -0.55 -13.89 -1.22
C VAL A 65 -1.56 -14.28 -0.12
N CYS A 66 -2.70 -13.59 -0.05
CA CYS A 66 -3.91 -14.11 0.60
C CYS A 66 -4.48 -15.31 -0.17
#